data_AF-A0A662J6C1-F1
#
_entry.id   AF-A0A662J6C1-F1
#
_cell.length_a   1.000
_cell.length_b   1.000
_cell.length_c   1.000
_cell.angle_alpha   90.00
_cell.angle_beta   90.00
_cell.angle_gamma   90.00
#
_symmetry.space_group_name_H-M   'P 1'
#
loop_
_entity.id
_entity.type
_entity.pdbx_description
1 polymer ?
#
loop_
_entity_poly.entity_id
_entity_poly.type
_entity_poly.pdbx_seq_one_letter_code
_entity_poly.pdbx_strand_id
1 'polypeptide(L)'
;MQVERMSSYSILITEKVKEMRVAEAYEYIDAIQSFKGDWPLYVTPKELLESEKEYDVESLTPIPATHGALEFLEFYVDEEELAEVLRGLIEEDYISPIMKALEAGVPLHRALPPSILEEFEDFGKFIKNYLIEIALPLRGGEDVASMVESFEWVEEVELFETEVFLVDPDLVEKELEKSYYVGEYLRRLEKLFSSAMETRLHLMLVRGFGEASLTFKDIEKAVEKLLKELPVVRCTTMFTRILPLA
;
A
#
# COMPACT_ATOMS: atom_id res chain seq x y z
N MET A 1 -20.62 -5.64 29.48
CA MET A 1 -19.64 -5.68 28.38
C MET A 1 -19.10 -4.27 28.21
N GLN A 2 -17.84 -4.06 28.57
CA GLN A 2 -17.15 -2.80 28.27
C GLN A 2 -16.93 -2.77 26.76
N VAL A 3 -17.51 -1.78 26.10
CA VAL A 3 -17.09 -1.38 24.76
C VAL A 3 -15.67 -0.84 24.97
N GLU A 4 -14.65 -1.65 24.64
CA GLU A 4 -13.31 -1.11 24.44
C GLU A 4 -13.47 0.07 23.49
N ARG A 5 -13.05 1.27 23.92
CA ARG A 5 -12.97 2.42 23.02
C ARG A 5 -12.17 1.93 21.82
N MET A 6 -12.77 1.87 20.64
CA MET A 6 -11.99 1.75 19.42
C MET A 6 -10.97 2.87 19.46
N SER A 7 -9.71 2.51 19.63
CA SER A 7 -8.60 3.41 19.35
C SER A 7 -8.72 3.82 17.89
N SER A 8 -8.51 5.09 17.59
CA SER A 8 -8.54 5.60 16.22
C SER A 8 -7.60 4.79 15.31
N TYR A 9 -8.02 4.59 14.06
CA TYR A 9 -7.11 4.04 13.03
C TYR A 9 -5.95 5.02 12.83
N SER A 10 -4.73 4.51 12.77
CA SER A 10 -3.58 5.32 12.39
C SER A 10 -2.55 4.50 11.64
N ILE A 11 -1.97 5.12 10.62
CA ILE A 11 -0.86 4.60 9.83
C ILE A 11 0.41 4.89 10.63
N LEU A 12 1.24 3.87 10.88
CA LEU A 12 2.36 3.95 11.82
C LEU A 12 3.62 4.47 11.12
N ILE A 13 3.53 5.73 10.69
CA ILE A 13 4.60 6.56 10.12
C ILE A 13 4.65 7.91 10.85
N THR A 14 5.71 8.69 10.62
CA THR A 14 5.86 9.97 11.33
C THR A 14 4.73 10.96 11.00
N GLU A 15 4.32 11.77 11.98
CA GLU A 15 3.28 12.80 11.78
C GLU A 15 3.58 13.75 10.63
N LYS A 16 4.86 14.07 10.40
CA LYS A 16 5.29 14.91 9.28
C LYS A 16 4.86 14.30 7.94
N VAL A 17 5.07 12.99 7.75
CA VAL A 17 4.68 12.31 6.51
C VAL A 17 3.16 12.17 6.45
N LYS A 18 2.47 11.95 7.57
CA LYS A 18 1.01 11.85 7.57
C LYS A 18 0.30 13.11 7.08
N GLU A 19 0.92 14.27 7.29
CA GLU A 19 0.41 15.57 6.86
C GLU A 19 0.69 15.89 5.38
N MET A 20 1.57 15.12 4.74
CA MET A 20 1.85 15.25 3.32
C MET A 20 0.70 14.68 2.49
N ARG A 21 0.50 15.25 1.31
CA ARG A 21 -0.35 14.63 0.28
C ARG A 21 0.30 13.34 -0.21
N VAL A 22 -0.49 12.35 -0.61
CA VAL A 22 0.04 11.08 -1.12
C VAL A 22 1.01 11.31 -2.28
N ALA A 23 0.67 12.21 -3.21
CA ALA A 23 1.56 12.63 -4.30
C ALA A 23 2.94 13.13 -3.80
N GLU A 24 2.98 13.92 -2.73
CA GLU A 24 4.22 14.48 -2.17
C GLU A 24 5.03 13.44 -1.40
N ALA A 25 4.35 12.43 -0.86
CA ALA A 25 4.96 11.38 -0.04
C ALA A 25 5.38 10.15 -0.85
N TYR A 26 5.27 10.18 -2.18
CA TYR A 26 5.54 9.05 -3.06
C TYR A 26 6.88 8.37 -2.75
N GLU A 27 7.96 9.13 -2.58
CA GLU A 27 9.29 8.56 -2.25
C GLU A 27 9.31 7.80 -0.92
N TYR A 28 8.52 8.24 0.08
CA TYR A 28 8.41 7.52 1.35
C TYR A 28 7.59 6.24 1.19
N ILE A 29 6.54 6.29 0.38
CA ILE A 29 5.72 5.13 0.06
C ILE A 29 6.57 4.09 -0.68
N ASP A 30 7.27 4.50 -1.73
CA ASP A 30 8.16 3.66 -2.52
C ASP A 30 9.29 3.08 -1.67
N ALA A 31 9.94 3.89 -0.83
CA ALA A 31 10.98 3.39 0.07
C ALA A 31 10.48 2.34 1.09
N ILE A 32 9.21 2.40 1.50
CA ILE A 32 8.60 1.37 2.35
C ILE A 32 8.22 0.15 1.52
N GLN A 33 7.49 0.33 0.43
CA GLN A 33 6.93 -0.78 -0.34
C GLN A 33 7.98 -1.56 -1.13
N SER A 34 9.08 -0.93 -1.55
CA SER A 34 10.23 -1.59 -2.19
C SER A 34 11.16 -2.33 -1.23
N PHE A 35 10.96 -2.17 0.09
CA PHE A 35 11.79 -2.85 1.09
C PHE A 35 11.57 -4.36 1.01
N LYS A 36 12.65 -5.13 0.83
CA LYS A 36 12.61 -6.59 0.75
C LYS A 36 12.81 -7.21 2.13
N GLY A 37 11.81 -7.08 2.98
CA GLY A 37 11.80 -7.67 4.33
C GLY A 37 11.46 -9.16 4.31
N ASP A 38 12.03 -9.92 5.25
CA ASP A 38 11.69 -11.32 5.50
C ASP A 38 10.43 -11.40 6.40
N TRP A 39 9.27 -11.13 5.81
CA TRP A 39 7.99 -11.15 6.51
C TRP A 39 7.42 -12.58 6.60
N PRO A 40 6.81 -12.96 7.73
CA PRO A 40 6.39 -14.35 7.96
C PRO A 40 5.15 -14.79 7.19
N LEU A 41 4.41 -13.86 6.57
CA LEU A 41 3.21 -14.12 5.77
C LEU A 41 3.42 -13.64 4.33
N TYR A 42 2.97 -14.43 3.37
CA TYR A 42 2.90 -14.05 1.95
C TYR A 42 1.44 -13.99 1.50
N VAL A 43 1.06 -12.90 0.83
CA VAL A 43 -0.29 -12.68 0.31
C VAL A 43 -0.20 -12.48 -1.20
N THR A 44 -0.94 -13.29 -1.95
CA THR A 44 -0.87 -13.32 -3.42
C THR A 44 -2.26 -13.59 -4.00
N PRO A 45 -2.60 -13.07 -5.19
CA PRO A 45 -3.83 -13.43 -5.87
C PRO A 45 -3.88 -14.93 -6.11
N LYS A 46 -5.08 -15.50 -6.00
CA LYS A 46 -5.31 -16.93 -6.18
C LYS A 46 -4.92 -17.39 -7.58
N GLU A 47 -5.18 -16.55 -8.57
CA GLU A 47 -4.89 -16.80 -9.99
C GLU A 47 -3.40 -17.03 -10.22
N LEU A 48 -2.53 -16.34 -9.47
CA LEU A 48 -1.09 -16.50 -9.56
C LEU A 48 -0.62 -17.83 -8.96
N LEU A 49 -1.22 -18.24 -7.84
CA LEU A 49 -0.91 -19.53 -7.19
C LEU A 49 -1.37 -20.73 -8.01
N GLU A 50 -2.51 -20.60 -8.68
CA GLU A 50 -3.14 -21.70 -9.45
C GLU A 50 -2.64 -21.78 -10.89
N SER A 51 -1.88 -20.80 -11.38
CA SER A 51 -1.42 -20.79 -12.77
C SER A 51 -0.16 -21.63 -12.98
N GLU A 52 -0.13 -22.36 -14.08
CA GLU A 52 1.07 -23.08 -14.55
C GLU A 52 2.02 -22.20 -15.37
N LYS A 53 1.64 -20.93 -15.63
CA LYS A 53 2.49 -19.99 -16.36
C LYS A 53 3.50 -19.34 -15.42
N GLU A 54 4.72 -19.17 -15.91
CA GLU A 54 5.69 -18.29 -15.26
C GLU A 54 5.24 -16.84 -15.46
N TYR A 55 5.05 -16.12 -14.34
CA TYR A 55 4.84 -14.68 -14.33
C TYR A 55 6.07 -14.02 -13.75
N ASP A 56 6.46 -12.90 -14.34
CA ASP A 56 7.29 -11.95 -13.63
C ASP A 56 6.42 -11.37 -12.50
N VAL A 57 6.96 -11.36 -11.28
CA VAL A 57 6.25 -10.90 -10.09
C VAL A 57 7.05 -9.83 -9.38
N GLU A 58 6.34 -8.92 -8.76
CA GLU A 58 6.89 -7.96 -7.82
C GLU A 58 6.37 -8.22 -6.41
N SER A 59 7.08 -7.67 -5.42
CA SER A 59 6.74 -7.82 -4.01
C SER A 59 6.63 -6.44 -3.37
N LEU A 60 5.56 -6.20 -2.63
CA LEU A 60 5.37 -5.00 -1.83
C LEU A 60 5.45 -5.34 -0.34
N THR A 61 6.07 -4.45 0.42
CA THR A 61 5.99 -4.40 1.88
C THR A 61 4.90 -3.40 2.30
N PRO A 62 3.92 -3.79 3.12
CA PRO A 62 2.86 -2.88 3.53
C PRO A 62 3.36 -1.81 4.48
N ILE A 63 2.64 -0.69 4.51
CA ILE A 63 2.79 0.35 5.51
C ILE A 63 2.03 -0.09 6.77
N PRO A 64 2.69 -0.22 7.93
CA PRO A 64 2.05 -0.70 9.15
C PRO A 64 0.95 0.25 9.63
N ALA A 65 -0.14 -0.29 10.20
CA ALA A 65 -1.21 0.50 10.79
C ALA A 65 -1.68 -0.08 12.14
N THR A 66 -2.45 0.69 12.92
CA THR A 66 -2.96 0.23 14.23
C THR A 66 -3.96 -0.92 14.12
N HIS A 67 -4.61 -1.06 12.97
CA HIS A 67 -5.55 -2.13 12.65
C HIS A 67 -5.16 -2.72 11.30
N GLY A 68 -4.11 -3.53 11.32
CA GLY A 68 -3.58 -4.23 10.17
C GLY A 68 -2.49 -3.45 9.44
N ALA A 69 -2.63 -3.32 8.12
CA ALA A 69 -1.64 -2.69 7.26
C ALA A 69 -2.30 -2.06 6.01
N LEU A 70 -1.58 -1.17 5.33
CA LEU A 70 -2.03 -0.47 4.13
C LEU A 70 -0.96 -0.52 3.02
N GLU A 71 -1.39 -0.72 1.78
CA GLU A 71 -0.56 -0.75 0.59
C GLU A 71 -1.12 0.19 -0.47
N PHE A 72 -0.24 0.86 -1.22
CA PHE A 72 -0.61 1.46 -2.50
C PHE A 72 -0.26 0.44 -3.58
N LEU A 73 -1.28 -0.11 -4.23
CA LEU A 73 -1.10 -1.10 -5.28
C LEU A 73 -0.72 -0.44 -6.60
N GLU A 74 -1.38 0.67 -6.93
CA GLU A 74 -1.17 1.37 -8.19
C GLU A 74 -1.22 2.89 -8.00
N PHE A 75 -0.46 3.59 -8.83
CA PHE A 75 -0.50 5.04 -8.97
C PHE A 75 -0.85 5.41 -10.41
N TYR A 76 -1.84 6.29 -10.56
CA TYR A 76 -2.28 6.77 -11.87
C TYR A 76 -1.78 8.20 -12.06
N VAL A 77 -1.01 8.37 -13.12
CA VAL A 77 -0.37 9.64 -13.45
C VAL A 77 -1.12 10.39 -14.54
N ASP A 78 -0.98 11.71 -14.55
CA ASP A 78 -1.34 12.55 -15.69
C ASP A 78 -0.31 12.36 -16.80
N GLU A 79 -0.64 11.48 -17.74
CA GLU A 79 0.25 11.11 -18.84
C GLU A 79 0.53 12.29 -19.78
N GLU A 80 -0.41 13.23 -19.95
CA GLU A 80 -0.23 14.42 -20.80
C GLU A 80 0.78 15.37 -20.16
N GLU A 81 0.58 15.70 -18.88
CA GLU A 81 1.49 16.58 -18.14
C GLU A 81 2.90 15.97 -18.05
N LEU A 82 2.99 14.67 -17.79
CA LEU A 82 4.27 13.97 -17.73
C LEU A 82 4.96 13.93 -19.09
N ALA A 83 4.22 13.64 -20.17
CA ALA A 83 4.74 13.67 -21.54
C ALA A 83 5.34 15.02 -21.93
N GLU A 84 4.69 16.13 -21.55
CA GLU A 84 5.21 17.47 -21.81
C GLU A 84 6.54 17.73 -21.11
N VAL A 85 6.68 17.30 -19.86
CA VAL A 85 7.95 17.48 -19.12
C VAL A 85 9.04 16.58 -19.70
N LEU A 86 8.71 15.33 -20.06
CA LEU A 86 9.66 14.41 -20.69
C LEU A 86 10.23 15.01 -21.99
N ARG A 87 9.39 15.64 -22.83
CA ARG A 87 9.83 16.31 -24.09
C ARG A 87 10.88 17.39 -23.86
N GLY A 88 10.88 18.03 -22.68
CA GLY A 88 11.86 19.05 -22.33
C GLY A 88 13.20 18.49 -21.82
N LEU A 89 13.25 17.22 -21.41
CA LEU A 89 14.39 16.59 -20.75
C LEU A 89 15.15 15.60 -21.62
N ILE A 90 14.47 15.01 -22.61
CA ILE A 90 14.99 13.94 -23.45
C ILE A 90 15.17 14.47 -24.87
N GLU A 91 16.28 14.14 -25.52
CA GLU A 91 16.52 14.50 -26.93
C GLU A 91 15.38 14.00 -27.83
N GLU A 92 14.99 14.81 -28.83
CA GLU A 92 13.81 14.59 -29.69
C GLU A 92 13.79 13.17 -30.33
N ASP A 93 14.97 12.65 -30.68
CA ASP A 93 15.15 11.34 -31.31
C ASP A 93 14.81 10.17 -30.36
N TYR A 94 14.96 10.38 -29.05
CA TYR A 94 14.66 9.38 -28.01
C TYR A 94 13.23 9.50 -27.48
N ILE A 95 12.67 10.71 -27.43
CA ILE A 95 11.30 10.93 -26.94
C ILE A 95 10.23 10.61 -27.98
N SER A 96 10.48 10.84 -29.28
CA SER A 96 9.47 10.63 -30.31
C SER A 96 8.91 9.18 -30.33
N PRO A 97 9.73 8.12 -30.17
CA PRO A 97 9.22 6.75 -30.00
C PRO A 97 8.42 6.54 -28.71
N ILE A 98 8.84 7.14 -27.60
CA ILE A 98 8.18 7.03 -26.29
C ILE A 98 6.80 7.68 -26.36
N MET A 99 6.71 8.88 -26.93
CA MET A 99 5.45 9.59 -27.14
C MET A 99 4.48 8.80 -28.02
N LYS A 100 4.95 8.21 -29.11
CA LYS A 100 4.11 7.36 -29.96
C LYS A 100 3.62 6.10 -29.25
N ALA A 101 4.42 5.55 -28.34
CA ALA A 101 4.01 4.42 -27.52
C ALA A 101 2.92 4.84 -26.53
N LEU A 102 3.09 5.96 -25.81
CA LEU A 102 2.09 6.52 -24.91
C LEU A 102 0.77 6.84 -25.65
N GLU A 103 0.83 7.51 -26.80
CA GLU A 103 -0.34 7.81 -27.65
C GLU A 103 -1.06 6.55 -28.15
N ALA A 104 -0.34 5.42 -28.27
CA ALA A 104 -0.89 4.12 -28.63
C ALA A 104 -1.46 3.34 -27.42
N GLY A 105 -1.46 3.94 -26.22
CA GLY A 105 -1.93 3.32 -24.99
C GLY A 105 -0.94 2.35 -24.35
N VAL A 106 0.35 2.45 -24.70
CA VAL A 106 1.39 1.67 -24.01
C VAL A 106 1.62 2.29 -22.63
N PRO A 107 1.52 1.51 -21.54
CA PRO A 107 1.76 2.01 -20.19
C PRO A 107 3.13 2.66 -20.05
N LEU A 108 3.18 3.75 -19.28
CA LEU A 108 4.38 4.56 -19.08
C LEU A 108 5.62 3.75 -18.66
N HIS A 109 5.48 2.83 -17.70
CA HIS A 109 6.59 2.02 -17.19
C HIS A 109 7.18 1.06 -18.26
N ARG A 110 6.45 0.80 -19.36
CA ARG A 110 6.93 0.05 -20.53
C ARG A 110 7.50 0.97 -21.60
N ALA A 111 6.98 2.19 -21.69
CA ALA A 111 7.44 3.20 -22.64
C ALA A 111 8.74 3.86 -22.20
N LEU A 112 8.96 4.04 -20.89
CA LEU A 112 10.15 4.66 -20.32
C LEU A 112 11.17 3.64 -19.82
N PRO A 113 12.46 3.78 -20.17
CA PRO A 113 13.53 3.08 -19.49
C PRO A 113 13.57 3.44 -17.99
N PRO A 114 13.84 2.47 -17.09
CA PRO A 114 13.95 2.73 -15.64
C PRO A 114 14.93 3.84 -15.29
N SER A 115 16.04 3.95 -16.04
CA SER A 115 17.04 5.00 -15.83
C SER A 115 16.50 6.42 -16.01
N ILE A 116 15.46 6.61 -16.83
CA ILE A 116 14.84 7.92 -17.04
C ILE A 116 13.85 8.25 -15.92
N LEU A 117 13.18 7.23 -15.36
CA LEU A 117 12.31 7.39 -14.20
C LEU A 117 13.12 7.70 -12.93
N GLU A 118 14.29 7.06 -12.77
CA GLU A 118 15.23 7.31 -11.66
C GLU A 118 15.79 8.74 -11.66
N GLU A 119 15.89 9.38 -12.82
CA GLU A 119 16.33 10.78 -12.95
C GLU A 119 15.20 11.80 -12.71
N PHE A 120 13.95 11.34 -12.57
CA PHE A 120 12.78 12.20 -12.40
C PHE A 120 12.56 12.58 -10.93
N GLU A 121 13.38 13.51 -10.44
CA GLU A 121 13.06 14.21 -9.20
C GLU A 121 11.64 14.81 -9.31
N ASP A 122 10.80 14.55 -8.30
CA ASP A 122 9.37 14.91 -8.24
C ASP A 122 8.37 14.10 -9.09
N PHE A 123 8.62 12.82 -9.41
CA PHE A 123 7.61 11.96 -10.08
C PHE A 123 6.22 12.01 -9.41
N GLY A 124 6.21 12.15 -8.07
CA GLY A 124 4.99 12.29 -7.28
C GLY A 124 4.03 13.38 -7.75
N LYS A 125 4.50 14.47 -8.38
CA LYS A 125 3.65 15.60 -8.83
C LYS A 125 2.66 15.24 -9.94
N PHE A 126 2.96 14.19 -10.71
CA PHE A 126 2.09 13.74 -11.79
C PHE A 126 1.03 12.75 -11.32
N ILE A 127 1.21 12.18 -10.12
CA ILE A 127 0.24 11.23 -9.57
C ILE A 127 -1.04 11.99 -9.25
N LYS A 128 -2.15 11.60 -9.89
CA LYS A 128 -3.48 12.18 -9.65
C LYS A 128 -4.33 11.27 -8.79
N ASN A 129 -4.25 9.97 -8.99
CA ASN A 129 -5.04 8.98 -8.25
C ASN A 129 -4.17 7.81 -7.80
N TYR A 130 -4.69 7.03 -6.86
CA TYR A 130 -4.08 5.79 -6.41
C TYR A 130 -5.15 4.71 -6.21
N LEU A 131 -4.71 3.46 -6.26
CA LEU A 131 -5.44 2.29 -5.75
C LEU A 131 -4.74 1.82 -4.49
N ILE A 132 -5.45 1.74 -3.37
CA ILE A 132 -4.95 1.19 -2.11
C ILE A 132 -5.56 -0.18 -1.82
N GLU A 133 -4.84 -0.99 -1.05
CA GLU A 133 -5.32 -2.21 -0.40
C GLU A 133 -5.10 -2.09 1.11
N ILE A 134 -6.12 -2.42 1.89
CA ILE A 134 -6.05 -2.39 3.36
C ILE A 134 -6.30 -3.80 3.87
N ALA A 135 -5.32 -4.34 4.58
CA ALA A 135 -5.41 -5.65 5.21
C ALA A 135 -5.91 -5.49 6.65
N LEU A 136 -7.11 -5.99 6.94
CA LEU A 136 -7.79 -5.87 8.23
C LEU A 136 -7.97 -7.26 8.89
N PRO A 137 -7.29 -7.54 10.02
CA PRO A 137 -7.49 -8.78 10.76
C PRO A 137 -8.80 -8.75 11.57
N LEU A 138 -9.66 -9.76 11.41
CA LEU A 138 -11.00 -9.83 12.02
C LEU A 138 -11.14 -11.00 12.99
N ARG A 139 -11.87 -10.79 14.10
CA ARG A 139 -12.32 -11.87 15.00
C ARG A 139 -13.64 -12.47 14.49
N GLY A 140 -13.53 -13.43 13.57
CA GLY A 140 -14.66 -14.09 12.90
C GLY A 140 -15.08 -13.37 11.61
N GLY A 141 -15.98 -13.95 10.81
CA GLY A 141 -16.30 -13.33 9.52
C GLY A 141 -17.30 -14.07 8.63
N GLU A 142 -18.54 -14.27 9.08
CA GLU A 142 -19.63 -14.54 8.15
C GLU A 142 -20.36 -13.22 7.86
N ASP A 143 -20.45 -12.84 6.58
CA ASP A 143 -21.25 -11.72 6.03
C ASP A 143 -20.74 -10.27 6.20
N VAL A 144 -19.46 -10.07 6.58
CA VAL A 144 -18.88 -8.72 6.78
C VAL A 144 -18.56 -7.97 5.48
N ALA A 145 -18.37 -8.66 4.35
CA ALA A 145 -18.03 -8.02 3.07
C ALA A 145 -19.12 -7.04 2.62
N SER A 146 -20.39 -7.42 2.79
CA SER A 146 -21.55 -6.59 2.44
C SER A 146 -21.64 -5.27 3.24
N MET A 147 -21.01 -5.22 4.42
CA MET A 147 -20.97 -4.01 5.26
C MET A 147 -20.01 -2.95 4.69
N VAL A 148 -19.00 -3.39 3.94
CA VAL A 148 -17.90 -2.57 3.41
C VAL A 148 -18.20 -2.04 2.01
N GLU A 149 -18.93 -2.80 1.19
CA GLU A 149 -19.35 -2.40 -0.17
C GLU A 149 -20.22 -1.13 -0.21
N SER A 150 -20.76 -0.69 0.92
CA SER A 150 -21.56 0.55 1.02
C SER A 150 -20.73 1.83 1.01
N PHE A 151 -19.41 1.74 1.13
CA PHE A 151 -18.51 2.89 1.16
C PHE A 151 -18.09 3.28 -0.26
N GLU A 152 -18.30 4.55 -0.64
CA GLU A 152 -18.09 5.04 -2.02
C GLU A 152 -16.68 4.84 -2.59
N TRP A 153 -15.65 4.74 -1.74
CA TRP A 153 -14.27 4.57 -2.17
C TRP A 153 -13.85 3.10 -2.34
N VAL A 154 -14.68 2.16 -1.89
CA VAL A 154 -14.39 0.72 -1.90
C VAL A 154 -14.84 0.12 -3.23
N GLU A 155 -13.94 -0.61 -3.88
CA GLU A 155 -14.20 -1.28 -5.15
C GLU A 155 -14.31 -2.80 -4.99
N GLU A 156 -13.44 -3.37 -4.15
CA GLU A 156 -13.33 -4.82 -4.02
C GLU A 156 -13.01 -5.19 -2.57
N VAL A 157 -13.58 -6.32 -2.15
CA VAL A 157 -13.34 -6.89 -0.84
C VAL A 157 -13.06 -8.38 -0.99
N GLU A 158 -11.94 -8.82 -0.47
CA GLU A 158 -11.61 -10.23 -0.33
C GLU A 158 -11.57 -10.61 1.15
N LEU A 159 -12.08 -11.79 1.48
CA LEU A 159 -12.07 -12.32 2.84
C LEU A 159 -11.63 -13.78 2.81
N PHE A 160 -10.62 -14.11 3.60
CA PHE A 160 -10.13 -15.47 3.74
C PHE A 160 -9.62 -15.73 5.16
N GLU A 161 -9.67 -17.00 5.58
CA GLU A 161 -9.10 -17.44 6.85
C GLU A 161 -7.62 -17.80 6.65
N THR A 162 -6.74 -17.29 7.52
CA THR A 162 -5.31 -17.60 7.48
C THR A 162 -4.66 -17.44 8.86
N GLU A 163 -3.41 -17.85 8.96
CA GLU A 163 -2.52 -17.57 10.09
C GLU A 163 -1.89 -16.20 9.90
N VAL A 164 -2.16 -15.28 10.84
CA VAL A 164 -1.67 -13.89 10.82
C VAL A 164 -0.70 -13.68 11.97
N PHE A 165 0.41 -13.00 11.69
CA PHE A 165 1.44 -12.67 12.67
C PHE A 165 1.17 -11.28 13.23
N LEU A 166 0.66 -11.24 14.46
CA LEU A 166 0.13 -10.02 15.06
C LEU A 166 1.11 -9.40 16.05
N VAL A 167 1.27 -8.08 15.93
CA VAL A 167 2.06 -7.27 16.87
C VAL A 167 1.18 -6.16 17.45
N ASP A 168 1.38 -5.86 18.73
CA ASP A 168 0.74 -4.70 19.38
C ASP A 168 1.21 -3.39 18.71
N PRO A 169 0.29 -2.54 18.19
CA PRO A 169 0.64 -1.30 17.54
C PRO A 169 1.52 -0.38 18.40
N ASP A 170 1.39 -0.44 19.73
CA ASP A 170 2.18 0.37 20.66
C ASP A 170 3.67 -0.04 20.66
N LEU A 171 3.98 -1.28 20.28
CA LEU A 171 5.36 -1.74 20.09
C LEU A 171 5.93 -1.25 18.77
N VAL A 172 5.11 -1.23 17.71
CA VAL A 172 5.47 -0.71 16.39
C VAL A 172 5.76 0.79 16.48
N GLU A 173 4.91 1.56 17.17
CA GLU A 173 5.10 2.98 17.42
C GLU A 173 6.40 3.27 18.19
N LYS A 174 6.74 2.45 19.20
CA LYS A 174 8.02 2.56 19.90
C LYS A 174 9.23 2.32 19.00
N GLU A 175 9.13 1.43 18.01
CA GLU A 175 10.22 1.25 17.05
C GLU A 175 10.30 2.40 16.05
N LEU A 176 9.17 3.00 15.66
CA LEU A 176 9.13 4.22 14.86
C LEU A 176 9.83 5.39 15.59
N GLU A 177 9.51 5.62 16.86
CA GLU A 177 10.11 6.70 17.67
C GLU A 177 11.62 6.58 17.84
N LYS A 178 12.15 5.34 17.84
CA LYS A 178 13.59 5.06 17.96
C LYS A 178 14.34 5.16 16.63
N SER A 179 13.62 5.28 15.51
CA SER A 179 14.20 5.19 14.18
C SER A 179 14.44 6.57 13.59
N TYR A 180 15.64 6.77 13.04
CA TYR A 180 15.98 8.03 12.36
C TYR A 180 15.76 7.96 10.85
N TYR A 181 15.75 6.76 10.28
CA TYR A 181 15.60 6.51 8.85
C TYR A 181 14.57 5.42 8.60
N VAL A 182 13.85 5.50 7.47
CA VAL A 182 12.83 4.52 7.06
C VAL A 182 13.39 3.10 7.02
N GLY A 183 14.56 2.90 6.39
CA GLY A 183 15.18 1.58 6.34
C GLY A 183 15.64 1.03 7.71
N GLU A 184 15.93 1.89 8.68
CA GLU A 184 16.19 1.45 10.07
C GLU A 184 14.90 0.96 10.72
N TYR A 185 13.81 1.72 10.55
CA TYR A 185 12.49 1.37 11.06
C TYR A 185 12.03 0.01 10.53
N LEU A 186 12.09 -0.20 9.21
CA LEU A 186 11.66 -1.46 8.60
C LEU A 186 12.46 -2.67 9.07
N ARG A 187 13.79 -2.55 9.24
CA ARG A 187 14.63 -3.61 9.84
C ARG A 187 14.31 -3.89 11.30
N ARG A 188 13.82 -2.91 12.05
CA ARG A 188 13.35 -3.11 13.44
C ARG A 188 12.02 -3.84 13.45
N LEU A 189 11.12 -3.48 12.54
CA LEU A 189 9.85 -4.20 12.36
C LEU A 189 10.09 -5.65 11.97
N GLU A 190 10.98 -5.94 11.04
CA GLU A 190 11.32 -7.32 10.65
C GLU A 190 11.67 -8.19 11.87
N LYS A 191 12.53 -7.69 12.77
CA LYS A 191 12.89 -8.38 14.02
C LYS A 191 11.72 -8.50 15.01
N LEU A 192 10.85 -7.50 15.02
CA LEU A 192 9.66 -7.49 15.89
C LEU A 192 8.67 -8.56 15.42
N PHE A 193 8.42 -8.64 14.12
CA PHE A 193 7.49 -9.59 13.50
C PHE A 193 8.05 -11.02 13.42
N SER A 194 9.36 -11.21 13.33
CA SER A 194 9.98 -12.54 13.37
C SER A 194 9.73 -13.29 14.68
N SER A 195 9.32 -12.58 15.73
CA SER A 195 9.02 -13.13 17.06
C SER A 195 7.53 -13.00 17.41
N ALA A 196 6.69 -12.56 16.46
CA ALA A 196 5.27 -12.34 16.68
C ALA A 196 4.52 -13.65 16.89
N MET A 197 3.43 -13.59 17.66
CA MET A 197 2.56 -14.73 17.85
C MET A 197 1.69 -14.93 16.61
N GLU A 198 1.73 -16.14 16.08
CA GLU A 198 0.85 -16.59 15.02
C GLU A 198 -0.56 -16.83 15.58
N THR A 199 -1.56 -16.26 14.92
CA THR A 199 -2.97 -16.39 15.32
C THR A 199 -3.83 -16.66 14.09
N ARG A 200 -4.63 -17.73 14.14
CA ARG A 200 -5.61 -18.04 13.09
C ARG A 200 -6.82 -17.10 13.18
N LEU A 201 -7.02 -16.30 12.14
CA LEU A 201 -8.06 -15.27 12.03
C LEU A 201 -8.55 -15.15 10.58
N HIS A 202 -9.57 -14.33 10.36
CA HIS A 202 -9.91 -13.89 9.01
C HIS A 202 -9.08 -12.65 8.67
N LEU A 203 -8.51 -12.60 7.47
CA LEU A 203 -7.89 -11.42 6.91
C LEU A 203 -8.80 -10.88 5.81
N MET A 204 -9.22 -9.63 5.96
CA MET A 204 -10.02 -8.94 4.95
C MET A 204 -9.13 -7.96 4.20
N LEU A 205 -9.06 -8.08 2.88
CA LEU A 205 -8.41 -7.11 2.01
C LEU A 205 -9.49 -6.20 1.42
N VAL A 206 -9.38 -4.90 1.67
CA VAL A 206 -10.31 -3.89 1.14
C VAL A 206 -9.54 -3.04 0.15
N ARG A 207 -9.96 -3.06 -1.12
CA ARG A 207 -9.36 -2.24 -2.17
C ARG A 207 -10.23 -1.06 -2.52
N GLY A 208 -9.59 0.06 -2.83
CA GLY A 208 -10.33 1.27 -3.16
C GLY A 208 -9.49 2.38 -3.77
N PHE A 209 -10.17 3.24 -4.53
CA PHE A 209 -9.55 4.39 -5.19
C PHE A 209 -9.55 5.62 -4.30
N GLY A 210 -8.52 6.44 -4.48
CA GLY A 210 -8.47 7.78 -3.89
C GLY A 210 -7.67 8.76 -4.73
N GLU A 211 -7.89 10.04 -4.45
CA GLU A 211 -7.14 11.11 -5.08
C GLU A 211 -5.79 11.30 -4.37
N ALA A 212 -4.70 11.41 -5.13
CA ALA A 212 -3.37 11.63 -4.58
C ALA A 212 -3.19 13.04 -3.97
N SER A 213 -4.20 13.90 -4.13
CA SER A 213 -4.34 15.19 -3.45
C SER A 213 -4.64 15.05 -1.95
N LEU A 214 -5.15 13.89 -1.51
CA LEU A 214 -5.48 13.60 -0.12
C LEU A 214 -4.22 13.35 0.71
N THR A 215 -4.32 13.61 2.01
CA THR A 215 -3.27 13.27 2.98
C THR A 215 -3.48 11.88 3.57
N PHE A 216 -2.46 11.29 4.19
CA PHE A 216 -2.64 10.05 4.96
C PHE A 216 -3.64 10.24 6.10
N LYS A 217 -3.72 11.42 6.72
CA LYS A 217 -4.75 11.71 7.74
C LYS A 217 -6.17 11.65 7.17
N ASP A 218 -6.35 11.95 5.89
CA ASP A 218 -7.66 11.82 5.24
C ASP A 218 -8.00 10.37 4.93
N ILE A 219 -7.01 9.58 4.50
CA ILE A 219 -7.13 8.11 4.41
C ILE A 219 -7.48 7.53 5.78
N GLU A 220 -6.77 7.91 6.85
CA GLU A 220 -7.04 7.42 8.21
C GLU A 220 -8.49 7.67 8.64
N LYS A 221 -9.04 8.86 8.35
CA LYS A 221 -10.45 9.19 8.64
C LYS A 221 -11.43 8.36 7.82
N ALA A 222 -11.11 8.08 6.55
CA ALA A 222 -11.96 7.26 5.69
C ALA A 222 -12.03 5.82 6.23
N VAL A 223 -10.87 5.25 6.56
CA VAL A 223 -10.74 3.90 7.13
C VAL A 223 -11.37 3.83 8.52
N GLU A 224 -11.20 4.85 9.36
CA GLU A 224 -11.82 4.88 10.69
C GLU A 224 -13.35 4.78 10.63
N LYS A 225 -14.00 5.34 9.60
CA LYS A 225 -15.44 5.16 9.40
C LYS A 225 -15.77 3.70 9.08
N LEU A 226 -14.95 3.04 8.26
CA LEU A 226 -15.09 1.62 7.93
C LEU A 226 -14.98 0.74 9.20
N LEU A 227 -13.95 0.97 10.02
CA LEU A 227 -13.70 0.14 11.20
C LEU A 227 -14.86 0.13 12.20
N LYS A 228 -15.69 1.18 12.24
CA LYS A 228 -16.82 1.28 13.19
C LYS A 228 -17.88 0.22 12.96
N GLU A 229 -17.95 -0.28 11.73
CA GLU A 229 -18.91 -1.28 11.30
C GLU A 229 -18.34 -2.70 11.37
N LEU A 230 -17.05 -2.86 11.72
CA LEU A 230 -16.33 -4.12 11.57
C LEU A 230 -15.72 -4.62 12.89
N PRO A 231 -15.71 -5.94 13.13
CA PRO A 231 -15.09 -6.55 14.31
C PRO A 231 -13.56 -6.68 14.15
N VAL A 232 -12.89 -5.58 13.81
CA VAL A 232 -11.45 -5.55 13.52
C VAL A 232 -10.65 -5.63 14.82
N VAL A 233 -9.58 -6.41 14.79
CA VAL A 233 -8.64 -6.52 15.89
C VAL A 233 -7.64 -5.37 15.82
N ARG A 234 -7.47 -4.65 16.94
CA ARG A 234 -6.40 -3.66 17.09
C ARG A 234 -5.05 -4.36 17.20
N CYS A 235 -4.43 -4.64 16.06
CA CYS A 235 -3.11 -5.24 15.93
C CYS A 235 -2.52 -4.84 14.59
N THR A 236 -1.21 -4.68 14.51
CA THR A 236 -0.49 -4.48 13.26
C THR A 236 -0.13 -5.85 12.68
N THR A 237 -0.25 -5.97 11.36
CA THR A 237 0.24 -7.12 10.59
C THR A 237 1.23 -6.64 9.54
N MET A 238 2.18 -7.49 9.17
CA MET A 238 3.11 -7.26 8.06
C MET A 238 3.20 -8.55 7.25
N PHE A 239 3.33 -8.41 5.95
CA PHE A 239 3.38 -9.52 5.01
C PHE A 239 4.13 -9.11 3.75
N THR A 240 4.49 -10.08 2.92
CA THR A 240 4.96 -9.82 1.57
C THR A 240 3.78 -9.95 0.61
N ARG A 241 3.34 -8.84 0.00
CA ARG A 241 2.31 -8.87 -1.03
C ARG A 241 2.94 -9.15 -2.38
N ILE A 242 2.60 -10.27 -3.01
CA ILE A 242 3.11 -10.65 -4.33
C ILE A 242 2.09 -10.24 -5.40
N LEU A 243 2.52 -9.48 -6.39
CA LEU A 243 1.68 -9.02 -7.50
C LEU A 243 2.28 -9.49 -8.84
N PRO A 244 1.45 -9.87 -9.82
CA PRO A 244 1.92 -10.06 -11.18
C PRO A 244 2.40 -8.72 -11.76
N LEU A 245 3.57 -8.72 -12.41
CA LEU A 245 4.00 -7.57 -13.20
C LEU A 245 3.10 -7.46 -14.44
N ALA A 246 2.44 -6.30 -14.57
CA ALA A 246 1.46 -6.02 -15.62
C ALA A 246 2.07 -5.97 -17.02
#